data_AF-A0A9Q3EUY8-F1
#
_entry.id   AF-A0A9Q3EUY8-F1
#
_cell.length_a   1.000
_cell.length_b   1.000
_cell.length_c   1.000
_cell.angle_alpha   90.00
_cell.angle_beta   90.00
_cell.angle_gamma   90.00
#
_symmetry.space_group_name_H-M   'P 1'
#
loop_
_entity.id
_entity.type
_entity.pdbx_description
1 polymer ?
#
loop_
_entity_poly.entity_id
_entity_poly.type
_entity_poly.pdbx_seq_one_letter_code
_entity_poly.pdbx_strand_id
1 'polypeptide(L)'
;MKEKLIYLLFKYKKSYATDKEPLGAIIRHEFKIFLNVEKPYPPLLRIPAFPASPRAREALEVHIEELMDLGVLKKIGHNEQVEVTTPVITTWNSQKSRMVRDFKALSSYTIPDRYEIP
;
A
#
# COMPACT_ATOMS: atom_id res chain seq x y z
N MET A 1 -11.41 -29.67 23.21
CA MET A 1 -10.64 -29.16 22.05
C MET A 1 -10.95 -27.68 21.76
N LYS A 2 -12.23 -27.30 21.66
CA LYS A 2 -12.68 -25.91 21.42
C LYS A 2 -12.21 -24.91 22.48
N GLU A 3 -12.29 -25.26 23.76
CA GLU A 3 -11.84 -24.40 24.88
C GLU A 3 -10.34 -24.10 24.84
N LYS A 4 -9.52 -25.11 24.48
CA LYS A 4 -8.07 -24.97 24.38
C LYS A 4 -7.68 -24.05 23.23
N LEU A 5 -8.40 -24.11 22.10
CA LEU A 5 -8.23 -23.19 20.97
C LEU A 5 -8.60 -21.76 21.36
N ILE A 6 -9.75 -21.56 22.00
CA ILE A 6 -10.19 -20.25 22.47
C ILE A 6 -9.17 -19.65 23.43
N TYR A 7 -8.67 -20.44 24.39
CA TYR A 7 -7.61 -20.01 25.30
C TYR A 7 -6.35 -19.54 24.55
N LEU A 8 -5.91 -20.27 23.52
CA LEU A 8 -4.75 -19.88 22.71
C LEU A 8 -5.00 -18.57 21.94
N LEU A 9 -6.17 -18.42 21.32
CA LEU A 9 -6.54 -17.20 20.60
C LEU A 9 -6.54 -15.97 21.51
N PHE A 10 -7.08 -16.10 22.73
CA PHE A 10 -7.07 -15.01 23.71
C PHE A 10 -5.66 -14.74 24.27
N LYS A 11 -4.89 -15.80 24.56
CA LYS A 11 -3.52 -15.68 25.08
C LYS A 11 -2.61 -14.95 24.09
N TYR A 12 -2.72 -15.26 22.80
CA TYR A 12 -1.89 -14.68 21.74
C TYR A 12 -2.65 -13.68 20.87
N LYS A 13 -3.65 -12.98 21.42
CA LYS A 13 -4.52 -12.07 20.66
C LYS A 13 -3.77 -11.05 19.80
N LYS A 14 -2.61 -10.58 20.28
CA LYS A 14 -1.74 -9.60 19.59
C LYS A 14 -0.95 -10.18 18.41
N SER A 15 -0.90 -11.50 18.27
CA SER A 15 -0.24 -12.19 17.17
C SER A 15 -1.16 -12.36 15.96
N TYR A 16 -2.45 -12.03 16.08
CA TYR A 16 -3.43 -12.14 15.02
C TYR A 16 -3.73 -10.76 14.43
N ALA A 17 -3.89 -10.69 13.11
CA ALA A 17 -4.35 -9.47 12.45
C ALA A 17 -5.80 -9.20 12.86
N THR A 18 -6.08 -7.96 13.27
CA THR A 18 -7.43 -7.47 13.54
C THR A 18 -7.69 -6.22 12.72
N ASP A 19 -8.95 -5.83 12.62
CA ASP A 19 -9.45 -4.62 11.96
C ASP A 19 -9.20 -3.34 12.79
N LYS A 20 -8.73 -3.46 14.04
CA LYS A 20 -8.59 -2.35 14.99
C LYS A 20 -7.17 -1.88 15.21
N GLU A 21 -6.18 -2.69 14.86
CA GLU A 21 -4.77 -2.39 15.05
C GLU A 21 -4.10 -2.18 13.69
N PRO A 22 -3.19 -1.20 13.56
CA PRO A 22 -2.50 -0.95 12.30
C PRO A 22 -1.71 -2.19 11.87
N LEU A 23 -1.98 -2.66 10.66
CA LEU A 23 -1.37 -3.87 10.13
C LEU A 23 0.11 -3.64 9.88
N GLY A 24 0.97 -4.52 10.40
CA GLY A 24 2.38 -4.60 9.99
C GLY A 24 3.23 -3.40 10.37
N ALA A 25 2.82 -2.60 11.36
CA ALA A 25 3.61 -1.48 11.89
C ALA A 25 4.82 -2.00 12.72
N ILE A 26 5.80 -2.60 12.04
CA ILE A 26 7.04 -3.03 12.66
C ILE A 26 7.86 -1.78 13.02
N ILE A 27 7.96 -1.53 14.31
CA ILE A 27 8.70 -0.40 14.86
C ILE A 27 10.19 -0.56 14.51
N ARG A 28 10.83 0.53 14.01
CA ARG A 28 12.25 0.59 13.61
C ARG A 28 12.62 -0.21 12.37
N HIS A 29 11.65 -0.46 11.48
CA HIS A 29 11.90 -1.11 10.20
C HIS A 29 11.61 -0.18 9.02
N GLU A 30 11.90 1.11 9.18
CA GLU A 30 11.85 2.07 8.08
C GLU A 30 12.98 1.76 7.08
N PHE A 31 12.65 1.68 5.80
CA PHE A 31 13.63 1.43 4.75
C PHE A 31 13.70 2.62 3.78
N LYS A 32 14.89 2.81 3.21
CA LYS A 32 15.13 3.82 2.17
C LYS A 32 15.10 3.14 0.82
N ILE A 33 14.32 3.70 -0.09
CA ILE A 33 14.33 3.30 -1.50
C ILE A 33 15.30 4.22 -2.24
N PHE A 34 16.30 3.63 -2.89
CA PHE A 34 17.26 4.37 -3.70
C PHE A 34 16.85 4.35 -5.17
N LEU A 35 16.92 5.51 -5.81
CA LEU A 35 16.68 5.64 -7.25
C LEU A 35 18.01 5.76 -7.99
N ASN A 36 18.05 5.27 -9.23
CA ASN A 36 19.20 5.40 -10.14
C ASN A 36 19.22 6.74 -10.91
N VAL A 37 18.31 7.65 -10.59
CA VAL A 37 18.15 8.98 -11.19
C VAL A 37 18.08 10.04 -10.10
N GLU A 38 18.60 11.22 -10.40
CA GLU A 38 18.55 12.39 -9.53
C GLU A 38 17.47 13.37 -9.96
N LYS A 39 17.22 14.39 -9.13
CA LYS A 39 16.27 15.46 -9.46
C LYS A 39 16.86 16.37 -10.55
N PRO A 40 16.04 16.87 -11.48
CA PRO A 40 14.60 16.65 -11.61
C PRO A 40 14.26 15.25 -12.14
N TYR A 41 13.29 14.59 -11.50
CA TYR A 41 12.87 13.24 -11.91
C TYR A 41 12.25 13.22 -13.31
N PRO A 42 12.43 12.12 -14.07
CA PRO A 42 11.85 11.98 -15.39
C PRO A 42 10.31 12.05 -15.36
N PRO A 43 9.65 12.53 -16.43
CA PRO A 43 8.18 12.60 -16.51
C PRO A 43 7.48 11.26 -16.28
N LEU A 44 8.15 10.14 -16.58
CA LEU A 44 7.65 8.79 -16.32
C LEU A 44 7.48 8.47 -14.82
N LEU A 45 8.08 9.23 -13.92
CA LEU A 45 7.81 9.14 -12.48
C LEU A 45 6.65 10.04 -12.05
N ARG A 46 6.05 10.82 -12.96
CA ARG A 46 4.92 11.72 -12.70
C ARG A 46 3.70 11.35 -13.54
N ILE A 47 3.28 10.10 -13.44
CA ILE A 47 2.17 9.58 -14.22
C ILE A 47 0.85 10.06 -13.58
N PRO A 48 -0.07 10.67 -14.36
CA PRO A 48 -1.37 11.08 -13.84
C PRO A 48 -2.24 9.87 -13.52
N ALA A 49 -3.28 10.08 -12.70
CA ALA A 49 -4.28 9.05 -12.47
C ALA A 49 -5.00 8.68 -13.76
N PHE A 50 -5.24 7.38 -13.98
CA PHE A 50 -6.05 6.93 -15.10
C PHE A 50 -7.52 7.27 -14.89
N PRO A 51 -8.28 7.53 -15.97
CA PRO A 51 -9.72 7.71 -15.85
C PRO A 51 -10.37 6.43 -15.32
N ALA A 52 -11.14 6.55 -14.25
CA ALA A 52 -11.85 5.45 -13.62
C ALA A 52 -13.36 5.53 -13.92
N SER A 53 -14.00 4.39 -14.14
CA SER A 53 -15.47 4.33 -14.21
C SER A 53 -16.11 4.64 -12.86
N PRO A 54 -17.38 5.08 -12.80
CA PRO A 54 -18.06 5.38 -11.52
C PRO A 54 -17.96 4.24 -10.51
N ARG A 55 -18.25 3.01 -10.95
CA ARG A 55 -18.11 1.79 -10.14
C ARG A 55 -16.68 1.57 -9.64
N ALA A 56 -15.68 1.85 -10.47
CA ALA A 56 -14.28 1.71 -10.06
C ALA A 56 -13.88 2.79 -9.04
N ARG A 57 -14.41 4.01 -9.18
CA ARG A 57 -14.16 5.13 -8.26
C ARG A 57 -14.73 4.85 -6.87
N GLU A 58 -15.99 4.43 -6.79
CA GLU A 58 -16.63 4.02 -5.53
C GLU A 58 -15.84 2.92 -4.83
N ALA A 59 -15.42 1.90 -5.58
CA ALA A 59 -14.60 0.82 -5.03
C ALA A 59 -13.24 1.33 -4.50
N LEU A 60 -12.60 2.26 -5.21
CA LEU A 60 -11.33 2.85 -4.78
C LEU A 60 -11.49 3.72 -3.54
N GLU A 61 -12.57 4.50 -3.44
CA GLU A 61 -12.87 5.33 -2.27
C GLU A 61 -12.95 4.47 -1.01
N VAL A 62 -13.68 3.34 -1.05
CA VAL A 62 -13.76 2.39 0.07
C VAL A 62 -12.38 1.85 0.47
N HIS A 63 -11.58 1.38 -0.51
CA HIS A 63 -10.23 0.86 -0.22
C HIS A 63 -9.29 1.93 0.35
N ILE A 64 -9.41 3.18 -0.11
CA ILE A 64 -8.58 4.29 0.37
C ILE A 64 -8.95 4.63 1.81
N GLU A 65 -10.24 4.71 2.13
CA GLU A 65 -10.73 4.97 3.49
C GLU A 65 -10.25 3.89 4.46
N GLU A 66 -10.43 2.61 4.12
CA GLU A 66 -9.97 1.49 4.94
C GLU A 66 -8.45 1.56 5.21
N LEU A 67 -7.65 1.87 4.20
CA LEU A 67 -6.20 1.98 4.34
C LEU A 67 -5.75 3.23 5.10
N MET A 68 -6.55 4.30 5.08
CA MET A 68 -6.32 5.47 5.92
C MET A 68 -6.61 5.16 7.39
N ASP A 69 -7.71 4.45 7.68
CA ASP A 69 -8.08 4.03 9.03
C ASP A 69 -7.05 3.07 9.63
N LEU A 70 -6.48 2.18 8.81
CA LEU A 70 -5.40 1.28 9.21
C LEU A 70 -4.03 1.97 9.34
N GLY A 71 -3.93 3.27 9.01
CA GLY A 71 -2.68 4.05 9.07
C GLY A 71 -1.65 3.68 7.99
N VAL A 72 -2.07 2.98 6.93
CA VAL A 72 -1.22 2.58 5.80
C VAL A 72 -1.09 3.73 4.79
N LEU A 73 -2.17 4.47 4.56
CA LEU A 73 -2.18 5.66 3.72
C LEU A 73 -2.34 6.92 4.57
N LYS A 74 -1.68 8.00 4.14
CA LYS A 74 -1.82 9.35 4.72
C LYS A 74 -2.16 10.33 3.61
N LYS A 75 -3.07 11.26 3.92
CA LYS A 75 -3.32 12.42 3.06
C LYS A 75 -2.11 13.35 3.06
N ILE A 76 -1.60 13.65 1.87
CA ILE A 76 -0.52 14.62 1.68
C ILE A 76 -1.05 16.03 1.99
N GLY A 77 -0.31 16.79 2.80
CA GLY A 77 -0.67 18.15 3.16
C GLY A 77 -0.50 19.15 2.01
N HIS A 78 -1.18 20.30 2.08
CA HIS A 78 -1.13 21.33 1.03
C HIS A 78 0.29 21.84 0.72
N ASN A 79 1.20 21.79 1.69
CA ASN A 79 2.58 22.26 1.55
C ASN A 79 3.56 21.14 1.20
N GLU A 80 3.12 19.88 1.14
CA GLU A 80 3.97 18.74 0.82
C GLU A 80 4.02 18.55 -0.70
N GLN A 81 5.20 18.71 -1.30
CA GLN A 81 5.38 18.51 -2.73
C GLN A 81 5.53 17.02 -3.05
N VAL A 82 4.65 16.50 -3.90
CA VAL A 82 4.75 15.14 -4.44
C VAL A 82 5.51 15.17 -5.76
N GLU A 83 6.69 14.57 -5.79
CA GLU A 83 7.53 14.55 -6.99
C GLU A 83 7.38 13.28 -7.83
N VAL A 84 6.85 12.21 -7.22
CA VAL A 84 6.64 10.90 -7.82
C VAL A 84 5.18 10.49 -7.66
N THR A 85 4.52 10.17 -8.77
CA THR A 85 3.13 9.68 -8.80
C THR A 85 3.04 8.42 -9.64
N THR A 86 2.40 7.40 -9.07
CA THR A 86 2.11 6.12 -9.71
C THR A 86 0.60 5.91 -9.74
N PRO A 87 0.00 5.58 -10.90
CA PRO A 87 -1.43 5.44 -11.02
C PRO A 87 -1.91 4.20 -10.27
N VAL A 88 -3.18 4.24 -9.90
CA VAL A 88 -3.87 3.17 -9.21
C VAL A 88 -5.03 2.70 -10.09
N ILE A 89 -5.19 1.38 -10.17
CA ILE A 89 -6.23 0.70 -10.94
C ILE A 89 -7.03 -0.23 -10.02
N THR A 90 -8.26 -0.51 -10.40
CA THR A 90 -9.11 -1.50 -9.71
C THR A 90 -9.13 -2.78 -10.51
N THR A 91 -8.81 -3.90 -9.88
CA THR A 91 -8.99 -5.23 -10.45
C THR A 91 -10.16 -5.94 -9.76
N TRP A 92 -10.86 -6.79 -10.50
CA TRP A 92 -12.03 -7.50 -10.01
C TRP A 92 -11.79 -9.00 -10.06
N ASN A 93 -12.08 -9.68 -8.95
CA ASN A 93 -12.08 -11.14 -8.90
C ASN A 93 -13.30 -11.61 -8.09
N SER A 94 -14.12 -12.49 -8.67
CA SER A 94 -15.34 -13.02 -8.04
C SER A 94 -16.20 -11.92 -7.37
N GLN A 95 -16.47 -10.84 -8.11
CA GLN A 95 -17.21 -9.64 -7.67
C GLN A 95 -16.53 -8.78 -6.58
N LYS A 96 -15.38 -9.19 -6.05
CA LYS A 96 -14.60 -8.40 -5.09
C LYS A 96 -13.62 -7.51 -5.83
N SER A 97 -13.57 -6.24 -5.45
CA SER A 97 -12.58 -5.28 -5.96
C SER A 97 -11.28 -5.37 -5.17
N ARG A 98 -10.18 -5.04 -5.85
CA ARG A 98 -8.85 -4.86 -5.27
C ARG A 98 -8.22 -3.61 -5.84
N MET A 99 -7.63 -2.79 -4.97
CA MET A 99 -6.81 -1.67 -5.38
C MET A 99 -5.40 -2.15 -5.74
N VAL A 100 -4.93 -1.85 -6.94
CA VAL A 100 -3.59 -2.23 -7.42
C VAL A 100 -2.88 -0.98 -7.93
N ARG A 101 -1.64 -0.77 -7.49
CA ARG A 101 -0.81 0.34 -7.95
C ARG A 101 0.15 -0.14 -9.03
N ASP A 102 0.27 0.63 -10.11
CA ASP A 102 1.22 0.34 -11.17
C ASP A 102 2.60 0.91 -10.82
N PHE A 103 3.51 0.03 -10.40
CA PHE A 103 4.88 0.38 -10.04
C PHE A 103 5.88 0.23 -11.19
N LYS A 104 5.45 -0.14 -12.41
CA LYS A 104 6.38 -0.50 -13.49
C LYS A 104 7.41 0.59 -13.80
N ALA A 105 6.95 1.84 -13.86
CA ALA A 105 7.85 2.98 -14.07
C ALA A 105 8.80 3.15 -12.89
N LEU A 106 8.28 3.16 -11.65
CA LEU A 106 9.09 3.30 -10.44
C LEU A 106 10.16 2.21 -10.34
N SER A 107 9.79 0.96 -10.60
CA SER A 107 10.70 -0.19 -10.55
C SER A 107 11.85 -0.10 -11.55
N SER A 108 11.63 0.54 -12.71
CA SER A 108 12.71 0.77 -13.70
C SER A 108 13.76 1.78 -13.20
N TYR A 109 13.39 2.62 -12.24
CA TYR A 109 14.25 3.64 -11.65
C TYR A 109 14.75 3.29 -10.24
N THR A 110 14.30 2.19 -9.65
CA THR A 110 14.76 1.75 -8.32
C THR A 110 16.04 0.92 -8.45
N ILE A 111 17.02 1.20 -7.59
CA ILE A 111 18.21 0.36 -7.47
C ILE A 111 17.79 -0.95 -6.78
N PRO A 112 18.01 -2.12 -7.40
CA PRO A 112 17.62 -3.39 -6.81
C PRO A 112 18.47 -3.69 -5.58
N ASP A 113 17.81 -4.10 -4.50
CA ASP A 113 18.48 -4.68 -3.34
C ASP A 113 18.79 -6.16 -3.63
N ARG A 114 19.90 -6.67 -3.08
CA ARG A 114 20.18 -8.10 -3.08
C ARG A 114 19.37 -8.75 -1.97
N TYR A 115 18.11 -9.04 -2.26
CA TYR A 115 17.25 -9.75 -1.34
C TYR A 115 17.45 -11.26 -1.50
N GLU A 116 18.06 -11.89 -0.50
CA GLU A 116 18.32 -13.34 -0.48
C GLU A 116 17.06 -14.12 -0.11
N ILE A 117 16.12 -14.25 -1.05
CA ILE A 117 15.10 -15.30 -0.97
C ILE A 117 15.74 -16.59 -1.51
N PRO A 118 15.89 -17.63 -0.68
CA PRO A 118 16.43 -18.92 -1.12
C PRO A 118 15.52 -19.64 -2.11
#